data_AF-A0A632TVJ3-F1
#
_entry.id   AF-A0A632TVJ3-F1
#
_cell.length_a   1.000
_cell.length_b   1.000
_cell.length_c   1.000
_cell.angle_alpha   90.00
_cell.angle_beta   90.00
_cell.angle_gamma   90.00
#
_symmetry.space_group_name_H-M   'P 1'
#
loop_
_entity.id
_entity.type
_entity.pdbx_description
1 polymer ?
#
loop_
_entity_poly.entity_id
_entity_poly.type
_entity_poly.pdbx_seq_one_letter_code
_entity_poly.pdbx_strand_id
1 'polypeptide(L)'
;MSGNTTRTILRNLKLEHDSAWQQIHMKYNKFAPTIDTPLIITDPYRCNMLSALLCFRTESPAQISITIGIGDTQTDIAFDFSKQGQWHLDHFIPVAGLYPDSANKVDVTVSYEDGTVETKNYTIQTQALPDVPVLMPALGKIENFEYTEKFDLMAEGLTFMAPQSAYIFGVDSKRNVRWILQGDYVNSEWSDIERLANGNFLISFGFYELREVDILGRCLKQTILTSRMHHDWFELDNGQLLITTEDDSHPDNFVMDVSEVINYPESSDTVYQLRMREVLDTTRVAIPNVNAQSDNDDKD
;
A
#
# COMPACT_ATOMS: atom_id res chain seq x y z
N MET A 1 -33.25 23.00 19.83
CA MET A 1 -31.97 22.78 20.54
C MET A 1 -30.96 22.40 19.48
N SER A 2 -29.92 23.21 19.31
CA SER A 2 -28.85 23.00 18.34
C SER A 2 -28.04 21.77 18.72
N GLY A 3 -28.23 20.67 17.98
CA GLY A 3 -27.30 19.55 18.03
C GLY A 3 -26.02 19.98 17.33
N ASN A 4 -25.02 20.39 18.13
CA ASN A 4 -23.64 20.46 17.67
C ASN A 4 -23.20 19.02 17.41
N THR A 5 -23.45 18.54 16.19
CA THR A 5 -22.76 17.34 15.69
C THR A 5 -21.30 17.75 15.61
N THR A 6 -20.49 17.29 16.55
CA THR A 6 -19.05 17.32 16.41
C THR A 6 -18.76 16.57 15.12
N ARG A 7 -18.57 17.30 14.01
CA ARG A 7 -17.98 16.74 12.80
C ARG A 7 -16.62 16.27 13.25
N THR A 8 -16.46 14.97 13.49
CA THR A 8 -15.16 14.34 13.52
C THR A 8 -14.51 14.77 12.21
N ILE A 9 -13.51 15.64 12.28
CA ILE A 9 -12.74 15.99 11.10
C ILE A 9 -12.09 14.68 10.69
N LEU A 10 -12.62 14.03 9.66
CA LEU A 10 -11.93 12.94 8.99
C LEU A 10 -10.56 13.50 8.62
N ARG A 11 -9.51 12.95 9.23
CA ARG A 11 -8.14 13.37 9.00
C ARG A 11 -7.87 13.21 7.50
N ASN A 12 -7.42 14.29 6.86
CA ASN A 12 -7.15 14.28 5.43
C ASN A 12 -5.68 13.91 5.22
N LEU A 13 -5.42 12.61 5.14
CA LEU A 13 -4.06 12.07 5.07
C LEU A 13 -3.35 12.51 3.79
N LYS A 14 -4.09 12.65 2.69
CA LYS A 14 -3.56 13.19 1.43
C LYS A 14 -2.99 14.61 1.62
N LEU A 15 -3.74 15.51 2.27
CA LEU A 15 -3.28 16.89 2.51
C LEU A 15 -2.04 16.94 3.41
N GLU A 16 -1.96 16.05 4.40
CA GLU A 16 -0.78 15.95 5.26
C GLU A 16 0.45 15.46 4.49
N HIS A 17 0.29 14.43 3.65
CA HIS A 17 1.39 13.91 2.84
C HIS A 17 1.80 14.88 1.73
N ASP A 18 0.88 15.66 1.17
CA ASP A 18 1.22 16.75 0.25
C ASP A 18 2.01 17.86 0.95
N SER A 19 1.67 18.16 2.21
CA SER A 19 2.42 19.11 3.02
C SER A 19 3.82 18.57 3.35
N ALA A 20 3.96 17.27 3.65
CA ALA A 20 5.25 16.61 3.84
C ALA A 20 6.09 16.65 2.56
N TRP A 21 5.50 16.36 1.40
CA TRP A 21 6.16 16.46 0.10
C TRP A 21 6.69 17.86 -0.19
N GLN A 22 5.90 18.91 0.11
CA GLN A 22 6.36 20.30 -0.03
C GLN A 22 7.54 20.61 0.90
N GLN A 23 7.51 20.12 2.15
CA GLN A 23 8.63 20.29 3.09
C GLN A 23 9.89 19.58 2.63
N ILE A 24 9.76 18.39 2.04
CA ILE A 24 10.87 17.66 1.42
C ILE A 24 11.49 18.51 0.29
N HIS A 25 10.68 19.14 -0.57
CA HIS A 25 11.17 20.00 -1.66
C HIS A 25 11.89 21.24 -1.13
N MET A 26 11.35 21.88 -0.09
CA MET A 26 12.03 23.00 0.56
C MET A 26 13.37 22.59 1.16
N LYS A 27 13.43 21.42 1.81
CA LYS A 27 14.66 20.87 2.39
C LYS A 27 15.67 20.52 1.30
N TYR A 28 15.23 19.89 0.21
CA TYR A 28 16.05 19.58 -0.97
C TYR A 28 16.68 20.84 -1.55
N ASN A 29 15.89 21.87 -1.84
CA ASN A 29 16.38 23.12 -2.40
C ASN A 29 17.35 23.86 -1.47
N LYS A 30 17.10 23.81 -0.15
CA LYS A 30 17.97 24.45 0.85
C LYS A 30 19.28 23.69 1.03
N PHE A 31 19.25 22.36 1.02
CA PHE A 31 20.42 21.53 1.23
C PHE A 31 21.28 21.39 -0.05
N ALA A 32 20.65 21.48 -1.22
CA ALA A 32 21.27 21.28 -2.54
C ALA A 32 22.09 19.97 -2.62
N PRO A 33 21.46 18.81 -2.39
CA PRO A 33 22.17 17.53 -2.32
C PRO A 33 22.82 17.16 -3.65
N THR A 34 23.99 16.53 -3.57
CA THR A 34 24.71 15.94 -4.69
C THR A 34 24.74 14.42 -4.53
N ILE A 35 25.20 13.70 -5.55
CA ILE A 35 25.34 12.24 -5.44
C ILE A 35 26.31 11.81 -4.31
N ASP A 36 27.37 12.58 -4.06
CA ASP A 36 28.32 12.29 -2.96
C ASP A 36 27.75 12.61 -1.58
N THR A 37 26.84 13.59 -1.51
CA THR A 37 26.20 14.05 -0.27
C THR A 37 24.69 14.17 -0.49
N PRO A 38 23.97 13.04 -0.56
CA PRO A 38 22.54 13.05 -0.83
C PRO A 38 21.74 13.45 0.41
N LEU A 39 20.50 13.86 0.17
CA LEU A 39 19.49 14.01 1.21
C LEU A 39 18.73 12.69 1.35
N ILE A 40 18.95 11.97 2.45
CA ILE A 40 18.21 10.73 2.77
C ILE A 40 17.16 11.04 3.84
N ILE A 41 15.90 10.71 3.56
CA ILE A 41 14.77 10.91 4.47
C ILE A 41 14.12 9.56 4.72
N THR A 42 14.38 8.97 5.88
CA THR A 42 13.72 7.72 6.33
C THR A 42 12.27 7.99 6.70
N ASP A 43 11.38 7.06 6.36
CA ASP A 43 9.93 7.15 6.62
C ASP A 43 9.33 8.54 6.31
N PRO A 44 9.44 9.00 5.05
CA PRO A 44 9.15 10.39 4.68
C PRO A 44 7.72 10.84 4.99
N TYR A 45 6.79 9.89 5.08
CA TYR A 45 5.36 10.12 5.33
C TYR A 45 4.89 9.53 6.67
N ARG A 46 5.81 9.03 7.52
CA ARG A 46 5.52 8.47 8.85
C ARG A 46 4.50 7.33 8.86
N CYS A 47 4.55 6.50 7.84
CA CYS A 47 3.62 5.38 7.67
C CYS A 47 4.30 4.12 7.17
N ASN A 48 5.49 4.21 6.58
CA ASN A 48 6.27 3.07 6.14
C ASN A 48 7.71 3.19 6.64
N MET A 49 7.94 2.68 7.86
CA MET A 49 9.25 2.74 8.50
C MET A 49 10.35 1.95 7.79
N LEU A 50 9.97 1.08 6.85
CA LEU A 50 10.88 0.28 6.01
C LEU A 50 11.08 0.93 4.64
N SER A 51 10.92 2.25 4.59
CA SER A 51 11.15 3.06 3.41
C SER A 51 12.00 4.30 3.70
N ALA A 52 12.57 4.84 2.64
CA ALA A 52 13.25 6.11 2.62
C ALA A 52 13.04 6.79 1.26
N LEU A 53 13.28 8.10 1.23
CA LEU A 53 13.40 8.87 0.01
C LEU A 53 14.86 9.34 -0.10
N LEU A 54 15.53 8.92 -1.16
CA LEU A 54 16.89 9.33 -1.50
C LEU A 54 16.81 10.45 -2.54
N CYS A 55 17.28 11.65 -2.18
CA CYS A 55 17.25 12.80 -3.08
C CYS A 55 18.66 13.33 -3.36
N PHE A 56 18.96 13.56 -4.64
CA PHE A 56 20.18 14.25 -5.07
C PHE A 56 20.01 14.88 -6.45
N ARG A 57 20.88 15.84 -6.75
CA ARG A 57 21.03 16.41 -8.09
C ARG A 57 22.29 15.86 -8.75
N THR A 58 22.19 15.49 -10.02
CA THR A 58 23.34 15.17 -10.88
C THR A 58 23.83 16.39 -11.65
N GLU A 59 25.07 16.36 -12.13
CA GLU A 59 25.64 17.46 -12.94
C GLU A 59 25.02 17.52 -14.35
N SER A 60 24.63 16.37 -14.89
CA SER A 60 23.95 16.19 -16.17
C SER A 60 22.72 15.27 -16.04
N PRO A 61 21.73 15.34 -16.95
CA PRO A 61 20.56 14.48 -16.91
C PRO A 61 20.95 13.00 -16.89
N ALA A 62 20.33 12.24 -15.98
CA ALA A 62 20.68 10.84 -15.73
C ALA A 62 19.44 9.96 -15.57
N GLN A 63 19.67 8.65 -15.68
CA GLN A 63 18.74 7.58 -15.33
C GLN A 63 19.28 6.81 -14.14
N ILE A 64 18.36 6.36 -13.28
CA ILE A 64 18.70 5.72 -12.00
C ILE A 64 18.20 4.29 -11.96
N SER A 65 19.03 3.39 -11.44
CA SER A 65 18.58 2.11 -10.89
C SER A 65 19.14 1.92 -9.49
N ILE A 66 18.40 1.23 -8.63
CA ILE A 66 18.84 0.92 -7.27
C ILE A 66 18.69 -0.57 -6.96
N THR A 67 19.56 -1.07 -6.08
CA THR A 67 19.46 -2.38 -5.45
C THR A 67 19.53 -2.22 -3.94
N ILE A 68 18.60 -2.83 -3.22
CA ILE A 68 18.41 -2.68 -1.78
C ILE A 68 18.61 -4.05 -1.12
N GLY A 69 19.54 -4.12 -0.18
CA GLY A 69 19.93 -5.38 0.45
C GLY A 69 20.70 -5.20 1.74
N ILE A 70 21.17 -6.32 2.28
CA ILE A 70 22.14 -6.38 3.39
C ILE A 70 23.38 -7.22 3.03
N GLY A 71 23.54 -7.55 1.75
CA GLY A 71 24.60 -8.43 1.23
C GLY A 71 24.16 -9.87 0.97
N ASP A 72 22.85 -10.17 1.03
CA ASP A 72 22.27 -11.44 0.61
C ASP A 72 21.55 -11.26 -0.73
N THR A 73 22.18 -11.73 -1.81
CA THR A 73 21.71 -11.49 -3.18
C THR A 73 20.37 -12.16 -3.50
N GLN A 74 19.89 -13.11 -2.69
CA GLN A 74 18.65 -13.84 -2.98
C GLN A 74 17.39 -13.03 -2.71
N THR A 75 17.47 -12.04 -1.81
CA THR A 75 16.32 -11.23 -1.36
C THR A 75 16.56 -9.73 -1.58
N ASP A 76 17.56 -9.39 -2.38
CA ASP A 76 17.80 -8.02 -2.81
C ASP A 76 16.62 -7.53 -3.68
N ILE A 77 16.20 -6.28 -3.45
CA ILE A 77 15.10 -5.66 -4.19
C ILE A 77 15.69 -4.64 -5.15
N ALA A 78 15.40 -4.78 -6.44
CA ALA A 78 15.88 -3.89 -7.47
C ALA A 78 14.74 -3.03 -8.05
N PHE A 79 15.00 -1.73 -8.21
CA PHE A 79 14.14 -0.82 -8.98
C PHE A 79 14.96 -0.23 -10.13
N ASP A 80 14.43 -0.33 -11.34
CA ASP A 80 15.04 0.23 -12.54
C ASP A 80 14.14 1.33 -13.11
N PHE A 81 14.45 2.58 -12.75
CA PHE A 81 13.71 3.75 -13.21
C PHE A 81 14.10 4.16 -14.64
N SER A 82 15.19 3.61 -15.21
CA SER A 82 15.59 3.87 -16.59
C SER A 82 14.51 3.42 -17.59
N LYS A 83 13.69 2.43 -17.22
CA LYS A 83 12.56 1.92 -18.01
C LYS A 83 11.49 2.97 -18.30
N GLN A 84 11.46 4.07 -17.54
CA GLN A 84 10.56 5.20 -17.81
C GLN A 84 11.00 6.02 -19.03
N GLY A 85 12.24 5.84 -19.51
CA GLY A 85 12.75 6.52 -20.71
C GLY A 85 12.99 8.03 -20.53
N GLN A 86 12.99 8.52 -19.29
CA GLN A 86 13.18 9.94 -18.96
C GLN A 86 14.54 10.15 -18.29
N TRP A 87 15.17 11.29 -18.60
CA TRP A 87 16.46 11.72 -18.05
C TRP A 87 16.24 12.96 -17.19
N HIS A 88 16.67 12.90 -15.93
CA HIS A 88 16.39 13.96 -14.94
C HIS A 88 17.68 14.50 -14.32
N LEU A 89 17.68 15.78 -13.95
CA LEU A 89 18.74 16.37 -13.14
C LEU A 89 18.49 16.18 -11.64
N ASP A 90 17.24 16.38 -11.24
CA ASP A 90 16.81 16.27 -9.86
C ASP A 90 16.17 14.89 -9.65
N HIS A 91 16.73 14.10 -8.72
CA HIS A 91 16.30 12.73 -8.47
C HIS A 91 15.64 12.64 -7.10
N PHE A 92 14.42 12.08 -7.08
CA PHE A 92 13.67 11.76 -5.87
C PHE A 92 13.34 10.27 -5.91
N ILE A 93 14.25 9.45 -5.41
CA ILE A 93 14.25 8.01 -5.62
C ILE A 93 13.55 7.34 -4.45
N PRO A 94 12.39 6.68 -4.65
CA PRO A 94 11.76 5.90 -3.61
C PRO A 94 12.61 4.66 -3.31
N VAL A 95 12.96 4.49 -2.04
CA VAL A 95 13.67 3.31 -1.53
C VAL A 95 12.71 2.59 -0.59
N ALA A 96 12.05 1.54 -1.07
CA ALA A 96 11.15 0.71 -0.28
C ALA A 96 11.62 -0.74 -0.30
N GLY A 97 11.47 -1.46 0.81
CA GLY A 97 12.05 -2.79 0.94
C GLY A 97 13.19 -2.88 1.95
N LEU A 98 13.34 -1.92 2.87
CA LEU A 98 14.41 -1.97 3.86
C LEU A 98 14.13 -3.08 4.89
N TYR A 99 15.17 -3.75 5.37
CA TYR A 99 15.10 -4.64 6.53
C TYR A 99 14.91 -3.83 7.81
N PRO A 100 14.13 -4.32 8.79
CA PRO A 100 14.04 -3.71 10.12
C PRO A 100 15.33 -3.91 10.91
N ASP A 101 15.57 -3.01 11.88
CA ASP A 101 16.71 -3.06 12.82
C ASP A 101 18.08 -3.33 12.15
N SER A 102 18.29 -2.75 10.96
CA SER A 102 19.41 -3.14 10.10
C SER A 102 20.06 -1.95 9.41
N ALA A 103 21.37 -2.08 9.19
CA ALA A 103 22.13 -1.20 8.32
C ALA A 103 21.94 -1.64 6.86
N ASN A 104 20.92 -1.11 6.21
CA ASN A 104 20.56 -1.47 4.85
C ASN A 104 21.55 -0.84 3.86
N LYS A 105 22.00 -1.66 2.91
CA LYS A 105 22.85 -1.25 1.79
C LYS A 105 21.96 -0.87 0.60
N VAL A 106 22.12 0.35 0.09
CA VAL A 106 21.46 0.83 -1.12
C VAL A 106 22.52 1.14 -2.16
N ASP A 107 22.65 0.26 -3.15
CA ASP A 107 23.53 0.45 -4.30
C ASP A 107 22.76 1.21 -5.38
N VAL A 108 23.28 2.35 -5.80
CA VAL A 108 22.68 3.25 -6.78
C VAL A 108 23.59 3.32 -8.00
N THR A 109 23.03 3.02 -9.16
CA THR A 109 23.69 3.17 -10.45
C THR A 109 23.06 4.35 -11.16
N VAL A 110 23.91 5.27 -11.59
CA VAL A 110 23.53 6.48 -12.33
C VAL A 110 24.13 6.34 -13.73
N SER A 111 23.26 6.30 -14.72
CA SER A 111 23.63 6.21 -16.13
C SER A 111 23.36 7.55 -16.80
N TYR A 112 24.28 8.01 -17.64
CA TYR A 112 24.17 9.27 -18.37
C TYR A 112 23.99 9.04 -19.88
N GLU A 113 23.48 10.05 -20.58
CA GLU A 113 23.20 9.95 -22.03
C GLU A 113 24.45 9.69 -22.88
N ASP A 114 25.63 10.11 -22.41
CA ASP A 114 26.90 9.88 -23.08
C ASP A 114 27.47 8.45 -22.90
N GLY A 115 26.73 7.60 -22.18
CA GLY A 115 27.09 6.22 -21.87
C GLY A 115 28.00 6.08 -20.65
N THR A 116 28.35 7.17 -19.97
CA THR A 116 29.05 7.08 -18.68
C THR A 116 28.13 6.53 -17.60
N VAL A 117 28.71 5.75 -16.68
CA VAL A 117 28.01 5.13 -15.56
C VAL A 117 28.82 5.33 -14.30
N GLU A 118 28.17 5.82 -13.26
CA GLU A 118 28.72 5.86 -11.91
C GLU A 118 27.90 4.99 -10.95
N THR A 119 28.55 4.51 -9.89
CA THR A 119 27.87 3.72 -8.85
C THR A 119 28.24 4.27 -7.49
N LYS A 120 27.22 4.43 -6.64
CA LYS A 120 27.38 4.83 -5.24
C LYS A 120 26.68 3.86 -4.33
N ASN A 121 27.25 3.72 -3.14
CA ASN A 121 26.65 2.95 -2.08
C ASN A 121 26.26 3.87 -0.93
N TYR A 122 25.04 3.72 -0.43
CA TYR A 122 24.55 4.37 0.77
C TYR A 122 24.16 3.33 1.81
N THR A 123 24.29 3.72 3.08
CA THR A 123 23.80 2.93 4.21
C THR A 123 22.63 3.64 4.87
N ILE A 124 21.52 2.94 5.06
CA ILE A 124 20.32 3.45 5.73
C ILE A 124 20.03 2.57 6.95
N GLN A 125 20.16 3.15 8.14
CA GLN A 125 19.80 2.46 9.38
C GLN A 125 18.29 2.59 9.62
N THR A 126 17.61 1.47 9.82
CA THR A 126 16.20 1.41 10.24
C THR A 126 16.09 1.09 11.73
N GLN A 127 14.91 1.35 12.30
CA GLN A 127 14.56 0.92 13.65
C GLN A 127 13.96 -0.49 13.62
N ALA A 128 13.92 -1.14 14.78
CA ALA A 128 13.15 -2.37 14.95
C ALA A 128 11.66 -2.14 14.66
N LEU A 129 10.97 -3.20 14.22
CA LEU A 129 9.53 -3.16 14.04
C LEU A 129 8.83 -2.78 15.36
N PRO A 130 7.68 -2.09 15.31
CA PRO A 130 7.01 -1.66 16.53
C PRO A 130 6.54 -2.88 17.32
N ASP A 131 6.85 -2.89 18.61
CA ASP A 131 6.33 -3.88 19.58
C ASP A 131 4.93 -3.44 20.02
N VAL A 132 3.92 -3.71 19.18
CA VAL A 132 2.54 -3.30 19.41
C VAL A 132 1.58 -4.50 19.35
N PRO A 133 0.45 -4.44 20.08
CA PRO A 133 -0.55 -5.52 20.10
C PRO A 133 -1.40 -5.63 18.81
N VAL A 134 -1.14 -4.77 17.81
CA VAL A 134 -1.70 -4.89 16.47
C VAL A 134 -1.13 -6.17 15.85
N LEU A 135 -2.00 -7.12 15.50
CA LEU A 135 -1.64 -8.51 15.17
C LEU A 135 -0.65 -8.58 14.00
N MET A 136 0.65 -8.62 14.30
CA MET A 136 1.58 -9.28 13.40
C MET A 136 1.28 -10.77 13.49
N PRO A 137 0.88 -11.47 12.41
CA PRO A 137 0.69 -12.90 12.48
C PRO A 137 2.00 -13.53 12.97
N ALA A 138 1.95 -14.17 14.14
CA ALA A 138 3.07 -14.94 14.62
C ALA A 138 3.27 -16.09 13.64
N LEU A 139 4.43 -16.13 12.97
CA LEU A 139 4.81 -17.24 12.12
C LEU A 139 5.08 -18.47 13.00
N GLY A 140 4.01 -19.17 13.36
CA GLY A 140 4.08 -20.43 14.09
C GLY A 140 4.68 -21.50 13.20
N LYS A 141 5.61 -22.30 13.75
CA LYS A 141 6.07 -23.51 13.09
C LYS A 141 4.94 -24.55 13.20
N ILE A 142 4.37 -24.95 12.07
CA ILE A 142 3.38 -26.03 12.04
C ILE A 142 4.13 -27.35 12.32
N GLU A 143 3.80 -28.02 13.42
CA GLU A 143 4.35 -29.34 13.72
C GLU A 143 3.98 -30.34 12.61
N ASN A 144 4.92 -31.18 12.20
CA ASN A 144 4.75 -32.18 11.13
C ASN A 144 4.44 -31.62 9.73
N PHE A 145 4.70 -30.33 9.48
CA PHE A 145 4.69 -29.77 8.13
C PHE A 145 6.12 -29.58 7.63
N GLU A 146 6.56 -30.41 6.68
CA GLU A 146 7.82 -30.20 5.96
C GLU A 146 7.56 -29.29 4.75
N TYR A 147 7.91 -28.02 4.90
CA TYR A 147 7.97 -27.08 3.79
C TYR A 147 9.34 -27.14 3.12
N THR A 148 9.37 -27.42 1.81
CA THR A 148 10.58 -27.22 1.01
C THR A 148 10.49 -25.86 0.34
N GLU A 149 11.42 -24.96 0.66
CA GLU A 149 11.54 -23.66 0.01
C GLU A 149 11.81 -23.85 -1.49
N LYS A 150 10.93 -23.32 -2.34
CA LYS A 150 11.06 -23.35 -3.81
C LYS A 150 11.18 -21.94 -4.35
N PHE A 151 12.23 -21.24 -3.94
CA PHE A 151 12.50 -19.84 -4.33
C PHE A 151 12.48 -19.65 -5.85
N ASP A 152 12.99 -20.60 -6.62
CA ASP A 152 13.03 -20.56 -8.09
C ASP A 152 11.63 -20.58 -8.75
N LEU A 153 10.58 -20.93 -8.01
CA LEU A 153 9.20 -20.90 -8.49
C LEU A 153 8.45 -19.62 -8.08
N MET A 154 9.04 -18.79 -7.22
CA MET A 154 8.40 -17.55 -6.76
C MET A 154 8.63 -16.45 -7.80
N ALA A 155 7.58 -15.67 -8.08
CA ALA A 155 7.72 -14.45 -8.84
C ALA A 155 8.59 -13.44 -8.07
N GLU A 156 9.29 -12.58 -8.81
CA GLU A 156 10.02 -11.45 -8.22
C GLU A 156 9.07 -10.51 -7.46
N GLY A 157 9.53 -9.96 -6.34
CA GLY A 157 8.82 -8.93 -5.57
C GLY A 157 8.45 -9.38 -4.16
N LEU A 158 7.45 -8.71 -3.61
CA LEU A 158 6.93 -8.94 -2.26
C LEU A 158 5.55 -9.59 -2.31
N THR A 159 5.25 -10.40 -1.31
CA THR A 159 3.88 -10.83 -1.02
C THR A 159 3.27 -9.86 -0.02
N PHE A 160 2.22 -9.14 -0.43
CA PHE A 160 1.48 -8.21 0.43
C PHE A 160 0.33 -8.92 1.14
N MET A 161 0.12 -8.57 2.41
CA MET A 161 -0.93 -9.10 3.26
C MET A 161 -1.64 -7.95 3.96
N ALA A 162 -2.97 -7.93 3.87
CA ALA A 162 -3.85 -6.98 4.54
C ALA A 162 -4.73 -7.71 5.57
N PRO A 163 -4.18 -8.09 6.74
CA PRO A 163 -4.98 -8.68 7.80
C PRO A 163 -5.97 -7.65 8.39
N GLN A 164 -7.16 -8.12 8.73
CA GLN A 164 -8.13 -7.34 9.51
C GLN A 164 -7.56 -6.95 10.87
N SER A 165 -7.84 -5.72 11.32
CA SER A 165 -7.39 -5.18 12.60
C SER A 165 -5.87 -5.21 12.81
N ALA A 166 -5.10 -5.22 11.72
CA ALA A 166 -3.64 -5.31 11.74
C ALA A 166 -2.97 -4.40 10.70
N TYR A 167 -1.64 -4.29 10.77
CA TYR A 167 -0.88 -3.56 9.77
C TYR A 167 -0.91 -4.30 8.44
N ILE A 168 -1.07 -3.57 7.34
CA ILE A 168 -0.80 -4.11 6.02
C ILE A 168 0.72 -4.21 5.86
N PHE A 169 1.22 -5.35 5.44
CA PHE A 169 2.66 -5.60 5.37
C PHE A 169 3.05 -6.42 4.13
N GLY A 170 4.31 -6.30 3.74
CA GLY A 170 4.90 -7.05 2.62
C GLY A 170 6.07 -7.87 3.11
N VAL A 171 6.14 -9.14 2.67
CA VAL A 171 7.25 -10.04 2.96
C VAL A 171 8.00 -10.45 1.71
N ASP A 172 9.31 -10.66 1.85
CA ASP A 172 10.12 -11.30 0.81
C ASP A 172 9.96 -12.83 0.82
N SER A 173 10.64 -13.48 -0.12
CA SER A 173 10.59 -14.93 -0.29
C SER A 173 11.06 -15.71 0.94
N LYS A 174 11.90 -15.12 1.80
CA LYS A 174 12.37 -15.71 3.07
C LYS A 174 11.46 -15.39 4.25
N ARG A 175 10.32 -14.71 4.02
CA ARG A 175 9.33 -14.26 5.01
C ARG A 175 9.84 -13.10 5.87
N ASN A 176 10.88 -12.39 5.46
CA ASN A 176 11.26 -11.17 6.18
C ASN A 176 10.26 -10.08 5.85
N VAL A 177 9.84 -9.30 6.85
CA VAL A 177 9.03 -8.09 6.61
C VAL A 177 9.92 -7.04 5.96
N ARG A 178 9.53 -6.58 4.77
CA ARG A 178 10.28 -5.59 3.96
C ARG A 178 9.47 -4.33 3.66
N TRP A 179 8.18 -4.33 3.98
CA TRP A 179 7.29 -3.21 3.77
C TRP A 179 6.17 -3.24 4.82
N ILE A 180 5.71 -2.08 5.28
CA ILE A 180 4.62 -1.99 6.25
C ILE A 180 3.89 -0.66 6.11
N LEU A 181 2.57 -0.65 6.30
CA LEU A 181 1.79 0.57 6.51
C LEU A 181 1.27 0.64 7.94
N GLN A 182 1.62 1.72 8.62
CA GLN A 182 1.33 1.98 10.02
C GLN A 182 0.48 3.23 10.21
N GLY A 183 0.14 3.51 11.47
CA GLY A 183 -0.60 4.71 11.85
C GLY A 183 -2.02 4.68 11.31
N ASP A 184 -2.39 5.69 10.54
CA ASP A 184 -3.76 5.85 10.05
C ASP A 184 -4.15 4.83 8.99
N TYR A 185 -3.25 3.95 8.55
CA TYR A 185 -3.60 2.84 7.66
C TYR A 185 -4.06 1.58 8.41
N VAL A 186 -3.97 1.55 9.74
CA VAL A 186 -4.54 0.44 10.53
C VAL A 186 -6.05 0.53 10.45
N ASN A 187 -6.64 -0.45 9.79
CA ASN A 187 -8.08 -0.58 9.68
C ASN A 187 -8.57 -1.58 10.73
N SER A 188 -9.52 -1.17 11.59
CA SER A 188 -10.16 -2.09 12.55
C SER A 188 -11.13 -3.06 11.87
N GLU A 189 -11.60 -2.70 10.67
CA GLU A 189 -12.55 -3.45 9.85
C GLU A 189 -11.82 -4.25 8.77
N TRP A 190 -12.52 -4.56 7.67
CA TRP A 190 -11.98 -5.20 6.48
C TRP A 190 -10.87 -4.37 5.86
N SER A 191 -9.71 -4.98 5.65
CA SER A 191 -8.59 -4.37 4.96
C SER A 191 -8.29 -5.20 3.72
N ASP A 192 -8.41 -4.56 2.57
CA ASP A 192 -8.03 -5.15 1.28
C ASP A 192 -6.92 -4.28 0.68
N ILE A 193 -6.07 -4.91 -0.13
CA ILE A 193 -5.00 -4.24 -0.86
C ILE A 193 -4.90 -4.82 -2.25
N GLU A 194 -4.93 -3.94 -3.25
CA GLU A 194 -4.69 -4.33 -4.65
C GLU A 194 -3.75 -3.35 -5.32
N ARG A 195 -2.94 -3.85 -6.25
CA ARG A 195 -2.07 -3.00 -7.08
C ARG A 195 -2.83 -2.57 -8.34
N LEU A 196 -3.01 -1.27 -8.49
CA LEU A 196 -3.62 -0.65 -9.67
C LEU A 196 -2.68 -0.70 -10.89
N ALA A 197 -3.21 -0.45 -12.07
CA ALA A 197 -2.49 -0.43 -13.34
C ALA A 197 -1.33 0.58 -13.37
N ASN A 198 -1.43 1.66 -12.59
CA ASN A 198 -0.37 2.66 -12.44
C ASN A 198 0.76 2.25 -11.48
N GLY A 199 0.64 1.09 -10.83
CA GLY A 199 1.62 0.53 -9.90
C GLY A 199 1.45 0.96 -8.44
N ASN A 200 0.53 1.88 -8.14
CA ASN A 200 0.14 2.24 -6.77
C ASN A 200 -0.76 1.15 -6.17
N PHE A 201 -0.96 1.23 -4.85
CA PHE A 201 -1.89 0.36 -4.15
C PHE A 201 -3.19 1.08 -3.85
N LEU A 202 -4.32 0.42 -4.08
CA LEU A 202 -5.61 0.82 -3.53
C LEU A 202 -5.84 0.05 -2.23
N ILE A 203 -6.28 0.76 -1.19
CA ILE A 203 -6.50 0.23 0.14
C ILE A 203 -7.84 0.72 0.68
N SER A 204 -8.58 -0.15 1.35
CA SER A 204 -9.78 0.22 2.12
C SER A 204 -9.44 0.74 3.51
N PHE A 205 -10.09 1.82 3.92
CA PHE A 205 -10.06 2.34 5.28
C PHE A 205 -11.48 2.42 5.84
N GLY A 206 -11.84 1.42 6.64
CA GLY A 206 -13.23 1.16 6.99
C GLY A 206 -14.08 0.87 5.76
N PHE A 207 -15.37 1.13 5.88
CA PHE A 207 -16.33 0.78 4.83
C PHE A 207 -16.58 1.87 3.77
N TYR A 208 -16.12 3.10 4.01
CA TYR A 208 -16.51 4.28 3.23
C TYR A 208 -15.34 5.08 2.67
N GLU A 209 -14.11 4.56 2.76
CA GLU A 209 -12.94 5.30 2.29
C GLU A 209 -11.98 4.38 1.54
N LEU A 210 -11.62 4.81 0.34
CA LEU A 210 -10.54 4.23 -0.45
C LEU A 210 -9.34 5.17 -0.43
N ARG A 211 -8.15 4.60 -0.27
CA ARG A 211 -6.87 5.32 -0.34
C ARG A 211 -6.00 4.74 -1.41
N GLU A 212 -5.58 5.57 -2.35
CA GLU A 212 -4.51 5.22 -3.28
C GLU A 212 -3.17 5.64 -2.67
N VAL A 213 -2.24 4.70 -2.51
CA VAL A 213 -0.95 4.92 -1.88
C VAL A 213 0.20 4.47 -2.77
N ASP A 214 1.30 5.23 -2.77
CA ASP A 214 2.53 4.79 -3.43
C ASP A 214 3.32 3.77 -2.59
N ILE A 215 4.44 3.27 -3.14
CA ILE A 215 5.31 2.30 -2.46
C ILE A 215 5.97 2.85 -1.17
N LEU A 216 6.05 4.17 -0.98
CA LEU A 216 6.53 4.80 0.25
C LEU A 216 5.41 4.97 1.29
N GLY A 217 4.17 4.62 0.95
CA GLY A 217 2.98 4.82 1.78
C GLY A 217 2.37 6.22 1.65
N ARG A 218 2.79 7.04 0.67
CA ARG A 218 2.18 8.34 0.43
C ARG A 218 0.75 8.17 -0.05
N CYS A 219 -0.22 8.61 0.74
CA CYS A 219 -1.60 8.81 0.29
C CYS A 219 -1.65 9.83 -0.86
N LEU A 220 -1.88 9.33 -2.08
CA LEU A 220 -2.01 10.09 -3.31
C LEU A 220 -3.46 10.51 -3.56
N LYS A 221 -4.42 9.66 -3.19
CA LYS A 221 -5.86 9.93 -3.29
C LYS A 221 -6.60 9.39 -2.09
N GLN A 222 -7.65 10.09 -1.67
CA GLN A 222 -8.56 9.70 -0.61
C GLN A 222 -9.98 9.92 -1.12
N THR A 223 -10.70 8.84 -1.37
CA THR A 223 -12.03 8.85 -2.00
C THR A 223 -13.05 8.36 -0.99
N ILE A 224 -14.01 9.22 -0.64
CA ILE A 224 -15.12 8.87 0.25
C ILE A 224 -16.24 8.27 -0.58
N LEU A 225 -16.63 7.04 -0.24
CA LEU A 225 -17.71 6.31 -0.89
C LEU A 225 -19.08 6.77 -0.35
N THR A 226 -20.07 6.72 -1.21
CA THR A 226 -21.48 7.00 -0.89
C THR A 226 -22.20 5.78 -0.32
N SER A 227 -21.79 4.58 -0.74
CA SER A 227 -22.31 3.29 -0.28
C SER A 227 -21.28 2.58 0.58
N ARG A 228 -21.75 1.74 1.51
CA ARG A 228 -20.88 0.89 2.32
C ARG A 228 -20.28 -0.20 1.45
N MET A 229 -18.96 -0.23 1.30
CA MET A 229 -18.24 -1.23 0.53
C MET A 229 -17.89 -2.46 1.37
N HIS A 230 -17.93 -3.64 0.77
CA HIS A 230 -17.58 -4.91 1.40
C HIS A 230 -16.64 -5.73 0.51
N HIS A 231 -15.49 -6.13 1.06
CA HIS A 231 -14.52 -7.14 0.58
C HIS A 231 -13.75 -6.94 -0.73
N ASP A 232 -14.33 -6.35 -1.78
CA ASP A 232 -13.70 -6.47 -3.10
C ASP A 232 -13.91 -5.27 -4.02
N TRP A 233 -12.95 -5.08 -4.89
CA TRP A 233 -13.01 -4.16 -6.01
C TRP A 233 -12.20 -4.67 -7.18
N PHE A 234 -12.46 -4.12 -8.35
CA PHE A 234 -11.72 -4.41 -9.56
C PHE A 234 -11.57 -3.15 -10.40
N GLU A 235 -10.33 -2.84 -10.80
CA GLU A 235 -10.04 -1.74 -11.72
C GLU A 235 -10.36 -2.14 -13.17
N LEU A 236 -11.31 -1.41 -13.77
CA LEU A 236 -11.71 -1.58 -15.15
C LEU A 236 -10.71 -0.90 -16.10
N ASP A 237 -10.68 -1.34 -17.37
CA ASP A 237 -9.77 -0.80 -18.39
C ASP A 237 -9.84 0.73 -18.59
N ASN A 238 -10.97 1.35 -18.22
CA ASN A 238 -11.18 2.79 -18.28
C ASN A 238 -10.79 3.55 -16.99
N GLY A 239 -10.23 2.85 -16.00
CA GLY A 239 -9.83 3.38 -14.70
C GLY A 239 -10.95 3.44 -13.65
N GLN A 240 -12.20 3.16 -14.02
CA GLN A 240 -13.31 3.08 -13.06
C GLN A 240 -13.16 1.85 -12.17
N LEU A 241 -13.82 1.86 -11.01
CA LEU A 241 -13.82 0.72 -10.10
C LEU A 241 -15.18 0.03 -10.13
N LEU A 242 -15.18 -1.28 -10.33
CA LEU A 242 -16.28 -2.14 -9.93
C LEU A 242 -16.08 -2.49 -8.46
N ILE A 243 -17.04 -2.18 -7.60
CA ILE A 243 -16.98 -2.41 -6.15
C ILE A 243 -18.19 -3.20 -5.69
N THR A 244 -18.03 -4.00 -4.64
CA THR A 244 -19.15 -4.65 -3.94
C THR A 244 -19.62 -3.79 -2.77
N THR A 245 -20.92 -3.53 -2.72
CA THR A 245 -21.55 -2.63 -1.75
C THR A 245 -22.83 -3.25 -1.17
N GLU A 246 -23.54 -2.49 -0.35
CA GLU A 246 -24.89 -2.80 0.12
C GLU A 246 -25.86 -1.66 -0.21
N ASP A 247 -27.16 -1.97 -0.15
CA ASP A 247 -28.21 -0.96 -0.18
C ASP A 247 -28.84 -0.76 1.20
N ASP A 248 -28.28 0.18 1.95
CA ASP A 248 -28.72 0.54 3.30
C ASP A 248 -30.11 1.21 3.32
N SER A 249 -30.63 1.62 2.16
CA SER A 249 -31.94 2.26 2.02
C SER A 249 -33.11 1.27 2.00
N HIS A 250 -32.86 -0.03 1.78
CA HIS A 250 -33.91 -1.03 1.70
C HIS A 250 -34.46 -1.38 3.10
N PRO A 251 -35.79 -1.48 3.30
CA PRO A 251 -36.38 -1.79 4.61
C PRO A 251 -35.89 -3.09 5.27
N ASP A 252 -35.50 -4.06 4.43
CA ASP A 252 -35.00 -5.37 4.86
C ASP A 252 -33.48 -5.42 5.08
N ASN A 253 -32.77 -4.30 4.87
CA ASN A 253 -31.32 -4.14 5.08
C ASN A 253 -30.50 -5.28 4.45
N PHE A 254 -30.61 -5.44 3.13
CA PHE A 254 -29.80 -6.41 2.42
C PHE A 254 -28.33 -6.00 2.49
N VAL A 255 -27.48 -6.93 2.93
CA VAL A 255 -26.03 -6.73 3.08
C VAL A 255 -25.32 -7.41 1.91
N MET A 256 -24.29 -6.76 1.36
CA MET A 256 -23.47 -7.28 0.25
C MET A 256 -24.28 -7.69 -0.99
N ASP A 257 -25.40 -7.03 -1.25
CA ASP A 257 -26.32 -7.39 -2.35
C ASP A 257 -26.19 -6.50 -3.58
N VAL A 258 -25.23 -5.59 -3.60
CA VAL A 258 -25.05 -4.62 -4.67
C VAL A 258 -23.64 -4.70 -5.24
N SER A 259 -23.54 -4.61 -6.57
CA SER A 259 -22.29 -4.29 -7.25
C SER A 259 -22.44 -2.96 -7.98
N GLU A 260 -21.49 -2.06 -7.79
CA GLU A 260 -21.50 -0.72 -8.36
C GLU A 260 -20.26 -0.49 -9.21
N VAL A 261 -20.43 0.13 -10.37
CA VAL A 261 -19.32 0.80 -11.05
C VAL A 261 -19.33 2.25 -10.60
N ILE A 262 -18.24 2.71 -10.01
CA ILE A 262 -18.06 4.09 -9.57
C ILE A 262 -17.08 4.84 -10.46
N ASN A 263 -17.28 6.14 -10.58
CA ASN A 263 -16.40 7.04 -11.31
C ASN A 263 -15.13 7.36 -10.50
N TYR A 264 -14.22 6.40 -10.41
CA TYR A 264 -12.91 6.56 -9.82
C TYR A 264 -11.86 6.89 -10.91
N PRO A 265 -10.83 7.70 -10.61
CA PRO A 265 -10.54 8.38 -9.34
C PRO A 265 -11.16 9.78 -9.17
N GLU A 266 -11.92 10.27 -10.14
CA GLU A 266 -12.39 11.66 -10.17
C GLU A 266 -13.47 11.96 -9.12
N SER A 267 -14.32 10.98 -8.79
CA SER A 267 -15.32 11.05 -7.75
C SER A 267 -15.62 9.66 -7.16
N SER A 268 -16.76 9.51 -6.48
CA SER A 268 -17.33 8.22 -6.09
C SER A 268 -18.75 8.07 -6.62
N ASP A 269 -19.10 8.86 -7.64
CA ASP A 269 -20.44 8.84 -8.21
C ASP A 269 -20.70 7.49 -8.88
N THR A 270 -21.85 6.89 -8.57
CA THR A 270 -22.29 5.64 -9.18
C THR A 270 -22.59 5.84 -10.67
N VAL A 271 -21.89 5.10 -11.52
CA VAL A 271 -22.07 5.06 -12.98
C VAL A 271 -23.09 4.00 -13.36
N TYR A 272 -23.01 2.84 -12.71
CA TYR A 272 -23.90 1.71 -12.92
C TYR A 272 -24.07 0.95 -11.61
N GLN A 273 -25.23 0.33 -11.42
CA GLN A 273 -25.53 -0.48 -10.25
C GLN A 273 -26.28 -1.75 -10.67
N LEU A 274 -25.85 -2.88 -10.13
CA LEU A 274 -26.52 -4.16 -10.22
C LEU A 274 -26.96 -4.57 -8.81
N ARG A 275 -28.28 -4.70 -8.61
CA ARG A 275 -28.86 -5.20 -7.37
C ARG A 275 -29.07 -6.69 -7.49
N MET A 276 -28.28 -7.49 -6.79
CA MET A 276 -28.32 -8.95 -6.90
C MET A 276 -29.70 -9.52 -6.58
N ARG A 277 -30.44 -8.92 -5.64
CA ARG A 277 -31.83 -9.31 -5.31
C ARG A 277 -32.82 -9.21 -6.47
N GLU A 278 -32.52 -8.43 -7.50
CA GLU A 278 -33.39 -8.29 -8.69
C GLU A 278 -33.12 -9.38 -9.73
N VAL A 279 -32.01 -10.11 -9.58
CA VAL A 279 -31.52 -11.10 -10.57
C VAL A 279 -31.43 -12.50 -9.97
N LEU A 280 -31.13 -12.60 -8.68
CA LEU A 280 -30.96 -13.85 -7.94
C LEU A 280 -32.22 -14.20 -7.14
N ASP A 281 -32.34 -15.48 -6.77
CA ASP A 281 -33.43 -15.98 -5.93
C ASP A 281 -33.16 -15.69 -4.45
N THR A 282 -33.80 -14.63 -3.94
CA THR A 282 -33.73 -14.22 -2.52
C THR A 282 -34.45 -15.18 -1.57
N THR A 283 -35.25 -16.12 -2.10
CA THR A 283 -35.95 -17.14 -1.31
C THR A 283 -35.17 -18.44 -1.23
N ARG A 284 -34.04 -18.54 -1.94
CA ARG A 284 -33.19 -19.72 -1.95
C ARG A 284 -32.56 -19.93 -0.58
N VAL A 285 -33.14 -20.84 0.18
CA VAL A 285 -32.57 -21.31 1.45
C VAL A 285 -31.23 -21.98 1.16
N ALA A 286 -30.16 -21.58 1.84
CA ALA A 286 -28.82 -22.14 1.66
C ALA A 286 -28.85 -23.67 1.74
N ILE A 287 -28.08 -24.34 0.88
CA ILE A 287 -27.76 -25.75 1.09
C ILE A 287 -27.00 -25.80 2.43
N PRO A 288 -27.41 -26.64 3.41
CA PRO A 288 -26.77 -26.67 4.72
C PRO A 288 -25.25 -26.79 4.59
N ASN A 289 -24.52 -25.79 5.09
CA ASN A 289 -23.08 -25.88 5.22
C ASN A 289 -22.79 -26.87 6.35
N VAL A 290 -22.21 -28.02 6.02
CA VAL A 290 -21.98 -29.13 6.97
C VAL A 290 -20.99 -28.74 8.10
N ASN A 291 -20.39 -27.55 8.03
CA ASN A 291 -19.42 -27.04 9.00
C ASN A 291 -19.93 -25.86 9.86
N ALA A 292 -21.18 -25.42 9.69
CA ALA A 292 -21.80 -24.45 10.60
C ALA A 292 -22.39 -25.18 11.82
N GLN A 293 -21.54 -25.83 12.60
CA GLN A 293 -21.87 -26.30 13.94
C GLN A 293 -20.94 -25.62 14.95
N SER A 294 -21.35 -24.43 15.36
CA SER A 294 -21.42 -24.13 16.79
C SER A 294 -22.48 -23.06 16.97
N ASP A 295 -23.63 -23.50 17.48
CA ASP A 295 -24.70 -22.64 17.97
C ASP A 295 -24.12 -21.60 18.94
N ASN A 296 -24.13 -20.33 18.53
CA ASN A 296 -24.37 -19.12 19.34
C ASN A 296 -23.82 -17.88 18.60
N ASP A 297 -24.41 -17.55 17.45
CA ASP A 297 -24.36 -16.18 16.93
C ASP A 297 -25.61 -15.46 17.46
N ASP A 298 -25.57 -15.12 18.76
CA ASP A 298 -26.42 -14.06 19.27
C ASP A 298 -25.88 -12.74 18.73
N LYS A 299 -26.78 -12.02 18.08
CA LYS A 299 -26.59 -10.72 17.46
C LYS A 299 -25.91 -9.73 18.41
N ASP A 300 -24.81 -9.14 17.94
CA ASP A 300 -24.38 -7.77 18.24
C ASP A 300 -23.96 -7.08 16.93
#